data_AF-A0A966ED94-F1
#
_entry.id   AF-A0A966ED94-F1
#
_cell.length_a   1.000
_cell.length_b   1.000
_cell.length_c   1.000
_cell.angle_alpha   90.00
_cell.angle_beta   90.00
_cell.angle_gamma   90.00
#
_symmetry.space_group_name_H-M   'P 1'
#
loop_
_entity.id
_entity.type
_entity.pdbx_description
1 polymer ?
#
loop_
_entity_poly.entity_id
_entity_poly.type
_entity_poly.pdbx_seq_one_letter_code
_entity_poly.pdbx_strand_id
1 'polypeptide(L)'
;MIRFDAEMLQMMLEYLKPMAVDEQTLGLATIAEVDPGGHFFGTPHTLDRYEDAFHTPLVSDWSNYETWQESGAQSTAQRANTIWKQLLREYQQPELTPGIDEALQDYVTRRKRELTNSK
;
A
#
# COMPACT_ATOMS: atom_id res chain seq x y z
N MET A 1 -6.14 -2.55 -13.54
CA MET A 1 -7.43 -2.29 -12.88
C MET A 1 -7.30 -2.55 -11.38
N ILE A 2 -7.37 -3.80 -10.90
CA ILE A 2 -7.35 -4.15 -9.45
C ILE A 2 -6.25 -3.46 -8.62
N ARG A 3 -5.03 -3.28 -9.16
CA ARG A 3 -3.92 -2.65 -8.42
C ARG A 3 -4.02 -1.12 -8.28
N PHE A 4 -4.59 -0.45 -9.26
CA PHE A 4 -4.83 0.99 -9.18
C PHE A 4 -5.92 1.29 -8.14
N ASP A 5 -6.96 0.46 -8.12
CA ASP A 5 -8.02 0.54 -7.12
C ASP A 5 -7.49 0.29 -5.70
N ALA A 6 -6.58 -0.69 -5.54
CA ALA A 6 -5.93 -0.96 -4.26
C ALA A 6 -5.06 0.22 -3.77
N GLU A 7 -4.34 0.88 -4.67
CA GLU A 7 -3.56 2.08 -4.33
C GLU A 7 -4.47 3.25 -3.95
N MET A 8 -5.56 3.48 -4.69
CA MET A 8 -6.54 4.50 -4.32
C MET A 8 -7.14 4.24 -2.93
N LEU A 9 -7.44 2.98 -2.60
CA LEU A 9 -7.92 2.60 -1.27
C LEU A 9 -6.87 2.83 -0.19
N GLN A 10 -5.60 2.53 -0.45
CA GLN A 10 -4.51 2.83 0.50
C GLN A 10 -4.39 4.34 0.75
N MET A 11 -4.47 5.16 -0.30
CA MET A 11 -4.45 6.62 -0.16
C MET A 11 -5.67 7.13 0.63
N MET A 12 -6.85 6.56 0.40
CA MET A 12 -8.05 6.90 1.18
C MET A 12 -7.91 6.50 2.65
N LEU A 13 -7.34 5.32 2.95
CA LEU A 13 -7.08 4.89 4.32
C LEU A 13 -6.11 5.83 5.03
N GLU A 14 -5.05 6.27 4.34
CA GLU A 14 -4.10 7.24 4.89
C GLU A 14 -4.77 8.59 5.17
N TYR A 15 -5.57 9.09 4.22
CA TYR A 15 -6.30 10.34 4.35
C TYR A 15 -7.29 10.34 5.52
N LEU A 16 -7.91 9.18 5.80
CA LEU A 16 -8.86 9.03 6.90
C LEU A 16 -8.20 8.84 8.27
N LYS A 17 -6.87 8.75 8.36
CA LYS A 17 -6.19 8.67 9.66
C LYS A 17 -6.45 9.96 10.46
N PRO A 18 -6.77 9.85 11.76
CA PRO A 18 -6.91 11.01 12.61
C PRO A 18 -5.62 11.82 12.63
N MET A 19 -5.71 13.13 12.43
CA MET A 19 -4.57 14.01 12.65
C MET A 19 -4.26 14.05 14.15
N ALA A 20 -3.07 13.58 14.54
CA ALA A 20 -2.55 13.84 15.87
C ALA A 20 -2.22 15.33 15.98
N VAL A 21 -2.63 15.95 17.09
CA VAL A 21 -2.31 17.35 17.41
C VAL A 21 -1.54 17.34 18.71
N ASP A 22 -0.22 17.45 18.58
CA ASP A 22 0.78 17.45 19.65
C ASP A 22 1.96 18.36 19.27
N GLU A 23 2.90 18.56 20.19
CA GLU A 23 4.05 19.45 19.99
C GLU A 23 4.90 19.06 18.77
N GLN A 24 5.03 17.76 18.49
CA GLN A 24 5.82 17.23 17.38
C GLN A 24 5.09 17.43 16.05
N THR A 25 3.79 17.18 15.96
CA THR A 25 2.98 17.37 14.75
C THR A 25 2.77 18.85 14.42
N LEU A 26 2.79 19.72 15.42
CA LEU A 26 2.74 21.18 15.22
C LEU A 26 4.07 21.75 14.71
N GLY A 27 5.22 21.13 15.03
CA GLY A 27 6.53 21.47 14.47
C GLY A 27 7.04 22.89 14.79
N LEU A 28 6.48 23.56 15.79
CA LEU A 28 6.76 24.98 16.09
C LEU A 28 8.23 25.24 16.45
N ALA A 29 8.88 24.30 17.16
CA ALA A 29 10.30 24.40 17.49
C ALA A 29 11.17 24.37 16.22
N THR A 30 10.89 23.46 15.30
CA THR A 30 11.61 23.36 14.02
C THR A 30 11.42 24.61 13.15
N ILE A 31 10.21 25.19 13.14
CA ILE A 31 9.91 26.44 12.41
C ILE A 31 10.72 27.61 12.99
N ALA A 32 10.88 27.67 14.31
CA ALA A 32 11.67 28.72 14.97
C ALA A 32 13.19 28.55 14.78
N GLU A 33 13.67 27.33 14.54
CA GLU A 33 15.08 27.01 14.36
C GLU A 33 15.59 27.31 12.94
N VAL A 34 14.73 27.23 11.92
CA VAL A 34 15.12 27.45 10.53
C VAL A 34 14.98 28.92 10.15
N ASP A 35 16.08 29.54 9.74
CA ASP A 35 16.10 30.92 9.26
C ASP A 35 15.22 31.13 8.01
N PRO A 36 14.71 32.36 7.78
CA PRO A 36 13.95 32.68 6.58
C PRO A 36 14.72 32.36 5.29
N GLY A 37 14.19 31.42 4.49
CA GLY A 37 14.84 30.92 3.26
C GLY A 37 15.66 29.64 3.43
N GLY A 38 15.71 29.05 4.62
CA GLY A 38 16.32 27.73 4.87
C GLY A 38 15.45 26.55 4.40
N HIS A 39 15.93 25.33 4.65
CA HIS A 39 15.22 24.08 4.31
C HIS A 39 15.07 23.15 5.52
N PHE A 40 13.97 22.40 5.56
CA PHE A 40 13.68 21.49 6.67
C PHE A 40 14.29 20.09 6.52
N PHE A 41 14.81 19.75 5.32
CA PHE A 41 15.26 18.40 4.98
C PHE A 41 16.33 17.79 5.91
N GLY A 42 17.17 18.63 6.53
CA GLY A 42 18.23 18.18 7.44
C GLY A 42 17.91 18.35 8.93
N THR A 43 16.70 18.78 9.27
CA THR A 43 16.32 19.01 10.67
C THR A 43 16.11 17.66 11.38
N PRO A 44 16.48 17.54 12.67
CA PRO A 44 16.23 16.32 13.45
C PRO A 44 14.77 15.86 13.38
N HIS A 45 13.85 16.83 13.42
CA HIS A 45 12.40 16.61 13.29
C HIS A 45 11.99 15.96 11.96
N THR A 46 12.61 16.34 10.85
CA THR A 46 12.32 15.75 9.53
C THR A 46 12.95 14.37 9.40
N LEU A 47 14.17 14.17 9.90
CA LEU A 47 14.86 12.88 9.86
C LEU A 47 14.13 11.81 10.69
N ASP A 48 13.70 12.15 11.90
CA ASP A 48 12.99 11.23 12.81
C ASP A 48 11.63 10.77 12.26
N ARG A 49 11.07 11.50 11.29
CA ARG A 49 9.72 11.26 10.75
C ARG A 49 9.73 10.88 9.28
N TYR A 50 10.90 10.86 8.64
CA TYR A 50 11.01 10.63 7.20
C TYR A 50 10.47 9.27 6.77
N GLU A 51 10.64 8.23 7.61
CA GLU A 51 10.20 6.88 7.29
C GLU A 51 8.68 6.69 7.51
N ASP A 52 8.11 7.33 8.53
CA ASP A 52 6.74 7.04 8.98
C ASP A 52 5.70 8.10 8.55
N ALA A 53 6.13 9.32 8.22
CA ALA A 53 5.21 10.42 7.92
C ALA A 53 4.76 10.48 6.46
N PHE A 54 5.37 9.70 5.56
CA PHE A 54 5.06 9.75 4.13
C PHE A 54 4.39 8.47 3.64
N HIS A 55 3.30 8.65 2.91
CA HIS A 55 2.64 7.56 2.20
C HIS A 55 3.52 7.11 1.02
N THR A 56 3.94 5.84 1.05
CA THR A 56 4.69 5.24 -0.06
C THR A 56 3.72 4.65 -1.08
N PRO A 57 3.66 5.16 -2.32
CA PRO A 57 2.73 4.66 -3.33
C PRO A 57 3.09 3.26 -3.81
N LEU A 58 2.07 2.44 -4.10
CA LEU A 58 2.26 1.08 -4.60
C LEU A 58 2.58 1.05 -6.11
N VAL A 59 1.95 1.91 -6.92
CA VAL A 59 2.10 1.90 -8.38
C VAL A 59 2.58 3.25 -8.92
N SER A 60 2.24 4.37 -8.29
CA SER A 60 2.65 5.70 -8.73
C SER A 60 4.16 5.88 -8.70
N ASP A 61 4.70 6.56 -9.72
CA ASP A 61 6.10 6.95 -9.81
C ASP A 61 6.21 8.45 -9.55
N TRP A 62 6.88 8.84 -8.46
CA TRP A 62 7.14 10.25 -8.13
C TRP A 62 8.58 10.66 -8.40
N SER A 63 9.32 9.84 -9.15
CA SER A 63 10.66 10.18 -9.62
C SER A 63 10.61 11.41 -10.54
N ASN A 64 11.71 12.15 -10.59
CA ASN A 64 11.84 13.21 -11.59
C ASN A 64 11.84 12.61 -13.02
N TYR A 65 11.60 13.46 -14.01
CA TYR A 65 11.47 13.02 -15.41
C TYR A 65 12.70 12.28 -15.93
N GLU A 66 13.91 12.74 -15.58
CA GLU A 66 15.17 12.15 -16.03
C GLU A 66 15.33 10.71 -15.51
N THR A 67 15.12 10.51 -14.20
CA THR A 67 15.14 9.18 -13.57
C THR A 67 14.05 8.26 -14.12
N TRP A 68 12.84 8.78 -14.34
CA TRP A 68 11.76 8.01 -14.97
C TRP A 68 12.11 7.59 -16.41
N GLN A 69 12.74 8.49 -17.17
CA GLN A 69 13.16 8.21 -18.54
C GLN A 69 14.28 7.15 -18.58
N GLU A 70 15.29 7.27 -17.72
CA GLU A 70 16.40 6.31 -17.61
C GLU A 70 15.94 4.92 -17.14
N SER A 71 14.94 4.86 -16.26
CA SER A 71 14.33 3.60 -15.79
C SER A 71 13.36 2.97 -16.80
N GLY A 72 13.31 3.49 -18.03
CA GLY A 72 12.59 2.89 -19.15
C GLY A 72 11.21 3.47 -19.40
N ALA A 73 10.92 4.66 -18.87
CA ALA A 73 9.71 5.44 -19.14
C ALA A 73 8.41 4.62 -18.96
N GLN A 74 8.37 3.81 -17.90
CA GLN A 74 7.29 2.85 -17.71
C GLN A 74 5.97 3.57 -17.40
N SER A 75 4.93 3.18 -18.12
CA SER A 75 3.57 3.61 -17.80
C SER A 75 3.07 2.95 -16.52
N THR A 76 2.13 3.62 -15.83
CA THR A 76 1.44 3.09 -14.65
C THR A 76 0.81 1.71 -14.91
N ALA A 77 0.27 1.49 -16.12
CA ALA A 77 -0.30 0.21 -16.50
C ALA A 77 0.74 -0.93 -16.58
N GLN A 78 1.95 -0.62 -17.07
CA GLN A 78 3.06 -1.58 -17.13
C GLN A 78 3.57 -1.90 -15.72
N ARG A 79 3.78 -0.88 -14.87
CA ARG A 79 4.16 -1.06 -13.46
C ARG A 79 3.14 -1.91 -12.71
N ALA A 80 1.85 -1.58 -12.82
CA ALA A 80 0.77 -2.37 -12.24
C ALA A 80 0.80 -3.83 -12.70
N ASN A 81 1.12 -4.07 -13.99
CA ASN A 81 1.19 -5.42 -14.56
C ASN A 81 2.27 -6.29 -13.90
N THR A 82 3.45 -5.72 -13.72
CA THR A 82 4.58 -6.40 -13.10
C THR A 82 4.26 -6.75 -11.64
N ILE A 83 3.73 -5.79 -10.89
CA ILE A 83 3.45 -5.94 -9.45
C ILE A 83 2.42 -7.05 -9.18
N TRP A 84 1.31 -7.12 -9.93
CA TRP A 84 0.31 -8.17 -9.65
C TRP A 84 0.84 -9.57 -9.96
N LYS A 85 1.66 -9.72 -11.01
CA LYS A 85 2.29 -11.00 -11.35
C LYS A 85 3.33 -11.42 -10.33
N GLN A 86 4.06 -10.46 -9.75
CA GLN A 86 5.00 -10.73 -8.67
C GLN A 86 4.25 -11.21 -7.43
N LEU A 87 3.21 -10.49 -7.00
CA LEU A 87 2.46 -10.84 -5.81
C LEU A 87 1.72 -12.18 -5.91
N LEU A 88 1.26 -12.59 -7.09
CA LEU A 88 0.74 -13.95 -7.28
C LEU A 88 1.81 -15.03 -7.21
N ARG A 89 3.04 -14.73 -7.63
CA ARG A 89 4.17 -15.67 -7.54
C ARG A 89 4.67 -15.81 -6.10
N GLU A 90 4.62 -14.73 -5.34
CA GLU A 90 5.08 -14.66 -3.95
C GLU A 90 3.98 -15.01 -2.94
N TYR A 91 2.72 -15.12 -3.38
CA TYR A 91 1.61 -15.43 -2.49
C TYR A 91 1.78 -16.80 -1.84
N GLN A 92 1.86 -16.78 -0.51
CA GLN A 92 1.77 -17.97 0.32
C GLN A 92 0.41 -17.98 1.01
N GLN A 93 -0.35 -19.05 0.80
CA GLN A 93 -1.64 -19.21 1.45
C GLN A 93 -1.45 -19.27 2.98
N PRO A 94 -2.18 -18.48 3.76
CA PRO A 94 -2.17 -18.58 5.22
C PRO A 94 -2.58 -19.98 5.67
N GLU A 95 -1.97 -20.50 6.74
CA GLU A 95 -2.33 -21.81 7.27
C GLU A 95 -3.80 -21.85 7.68
N LEU A 96 -4.52 -22.83 7.13
CA LEU A 96 -5.89 -23.15 7.52
C LEU A 96 -5.86 -24.41 8.38
N THR A 97 -6.58 -24.40 9.51
CA THR A 97 -6.67 -25.59 10.37
C THR A 97 -7.24 -26.77 9.55
N PRO A 98 -6.57 -27.94 9.52
CA PRO A 98 -6.97 -29.05 8.64
C PRO A 98 -8.44 -29.46 8.78
N GLY A 99 -8.97 -29.53 10.01
CA GLY A 99 -10.37 -29.89 10.25
C GLY A 99 -11.39 -28.85 9.73
N ILE A 100 -10.98 -27.60 9.55
CA ILE A 100 -11.84 -26.57 8.94
C ILE A 100 -11.85 -26.72 7.42
N ASP A 101 -10.68 -26.97 6.81
CA ASP A 101 -10.59 -27.19 5.35
C ASP A 101 -11.39 -28.41 4.92
N GLU A 102 -11.25 -29.53 5.65
CA GLU A 102 -12.02 -30.76 5.40
C GLU A 102 -13.52 -30.53 5.51
N ALA A 103 -13.98 -29.84 6.57
CA ALA A 103 -15.39 -29.51 6.74
C ALA A 103 -15.93 -28.60 5.62
N LEU A 104 -15.13 -27.65 5.15
CA LEU A 104 -15.49 -26.78 4.01
C LEU A 104 -15.61 -27.59 2.72
N GLN A 105 -14.66 -28.48 2.45
CA GLN A 105 -14.69 -29.35 1.26
C GLN A 105 -15.89 -30.30 1.25
N ASP A 106 -16.22 -30.90 2.40
CA ASP A 106 -17.38 -31.78 2.56
C ASP A 106 -18.70 -31.04 2.34
N TYR A 107 -18.84 -29.84 2.92
CA TYR A 107 -20.01 -28.99 2.70
C TYR A 107 -20.18 -28.62 1.22
N VAL A 108 -19.10 -28.19 0.56
CA VAL A 108 -19.13 -27.83 -0.88
C VAL A 108 -19.52 -29.04 -1.73
N THR A 109 -18.99 -30.22 -1.44
CA THR A 109 -19.29 -31.45 -2.18
C THR A 109 -20.76 -31.84 -2.03
N ARG A 110 -21.28 -31.80 -0.80
CA ARG A 110 -22.70 -32.08 -0.52
C ARG A 110 -23.61 -31.10 -1.26
N ARG A 111 -23.35 -29.79 -1.19
CA ARG A 111 -24.16 -28.76 -1.86
C ARG A 111 -24.13 -28.87 -3.38
N LYS A 112 -22.98 -29.21 -3.98
CA LYS A 112 -22.90 -29.44 -5.44
C LYS A 112 -23.78 -30.61 -5.88
N ARG A 113 -23.82 -31.71 -5.13
CA ARG A 113 -24.69 -32.87 -5.42
C ARG A 113 -26.17 -32.51 -5.31
N GLU A 114 -26.56 -31.83 -4.23
CA GLU A 114 -27.95 -31.39 -4.01
C GLU A 114 -28.45 -30.48 -5.15
N LEU A 115 -27.62 -29.54 -5.62
CA LEU A 115 -27.97 -28.61 -6.69
C LEU A 115 -27.98 -29.26 -8.08
N THR A 116 -27.15 -30.27 -8.30
CA THR A 116 -27.06 -30.98 -9.60
C THR A 116 -28.20 -32.01 -9.74
N ASN A 117 -28.63 -32.62 -8.63
CA ASN A 117 -29.77 -33.56 -8.60
C ASN A 117 -31.14 -32.86 -8.55
N SER A 118 -31.16 -31.52 -8.45
CA SER A 118 -32.38 -30.70 -8.46
C SER A 118 -32.70 -30.11 -9.85
N LYS A 119 -32.01 -30.56 -10.91
CA LYS A 119 -32.34 -30.35 -12.32
C LYS A 119 -32.75 -31.67 -12.95
#